data_AF-A0A176S5B7-F1
#
_entry.id   AF-A0A176S5B7-F1
#
_cell.length_a   1.000
_cell.length_b   1.000
_cell.length_c   1.000
_cell.angle_alpha   90.00
_cell.angle_beta   90.00
_cell.angle_gamma   90.00
#
_symmetry.space_group_name_H-M   'P 1'
#
loop_
_entity.id
_entity.type
_entity.pdbx_description
1 polymer ?
#
loop_
_entity_poly.entity_id
_entity_poly.type
_entity_poly.pdbx_seq_one_letter_code
_entity_poly.pdbx_strand_id
1 'polypeptide(L)'
;MILPSTRKVLSPVIVAAVDGLPEVVTHNKNGFCIAPSLPVEQYAQLGGSNDQLPEYVYNPKTDKIEAPKLVDPMALADKIQVLCSQPTLYERMSQAAIKSAQTEFYFGNYINHFYGILLDDQVFLT
;
A
#
# COMPACT_ATOMS: atom_id res chain seq x y z
N MET A 1 21.85 -3.37 -14.91
CA MET A 1 20.77 -3.45 -15.91
C MET A 1 20.04 -2.13 -15.91
N ILE A 2 20.29 -1.27 -16.90
CA ILE A 2 19.69 0.07 -16.99
C ILE A 2 18.41 -0.07 -17.82
N LEU A 3 17.25 0.23 -17.24
CA LEU A 3 15.97 0.22 -17.96
C LEU A 3 15.87 1.47 -18.87
N PRO A 4 15.30 1.37 -20.09
CA PRO A 4 15.23 2.48 -21.05
C PRO A 4 14.33 3.61 -20.55
N SER A 5 14.82 4.85 -20.65
CA SER A 5 14.34 6.06 -19.97
C SER A 5 13.07 6.73 -20.53
N THR A 6 12.14 5.99 -21.15
CA THR A 6 10.91 6.58 -21.73
C THR A 6 9.61 5.89 -21.34
N ARG A 7 9.66 4.77 -20.59
CA ARG A 7 8.45 4.13 -20.05
C ARG A 7 8.23 4.61 -18.61
N LYS A 8 7.10 5.27 -18.35
CA LYS A 8 6.67 5.59 -16.98
C LYS A 8 6.29 4.27 -16.30
N VAL A 9 7.25 3.62 -15.65
CA VAL A 9 7.05 2.38 -14.89
C VAL A 9 6.82 2.78 -13.44
N LEU A 10 5.69 2.39 -12.86
CA LEU A 10 5.55 2.38 -11.41
C LEU A 10 6.09 1.06 -10.89
N SER A 11 6.97 1.09 -9.90
CA SER A 11 7.45 -0.13 -9.26
C SER A 11 6.31 -0.76 -8.45
N PRO A 12 6.05 -2.07 -8.59
CA PRO A 12 5.20 -2.80 -7.66
C PRO A 12 5.71 -2.59 -6.23
N VAL A 13 4.79 -2.31 -5.30
CA VAL A 13 5.13 -2.04 -3.91
C VAL A 13 4.80 -3.25 -3.04
N ILE A 14 5.59 -3.43 -1.97
CA ILE A 14 5.33 -4.40 -0.91
C ILE A 14 5.05 -3.59 0.35
N VAL A 15 3.87 -3.77 0.93
CA VAL A 15 3.38 -2.97 2.06
C VAL A 15 2.91 -3.86 3.20
N ALA A 16 2.92 -3.30 4.42
CA ALA A 16 2.22 -3.89 5.55
C ALA A 16 0.70 -3.87 5.29
N ALA A 17 0.00 -4.94 5.66
CA ALA A 17 -1.45 -5.06 5.48
C ALA A 17 -2.24 -4.39 6.62
N VAL A 18 -1.95 -3.10 6.89
CA VAL A 18 -2.55 -2.28 7.95
C VAL A 18 -2.86 -0.88 7.41
N ASP A 19 -3.69 -0.15 8.14
CA ASP A 19 -4.20 1.18 7.80
C ASP A 19 -4.81 1.21 6.40
N GLY A 20 -4.67 2.33 5.67
CA GLY A 20 -5.17 2.53 4.32
C GLY A 20 -4.32 1.86 3.21
N LEU A 21 -3.28 1.11 3.57
CA LEU A 21 -2.36 0.53 2.58
C LEU A 21 -3.01 -0.56 1.73
N PRO A 22 -3.84 -1.48 2.27
CA PRO A 22 -4.58 -2.46 1.47
C PRO A 22 -5.58 -1.87 0.48
N GLU A 23 -6.07 -0.65 0.72
CA GLU A 23 -6.98 0.08 -0.18
C GLU A 23 -6.24 0.58 -1.43
N VAL A 24 -4.98 1.01 -1.25
CA VAL A 24 -4.13 1.47 -2.37
C VAL A 24 -3.48 0.28 -3.09
N VAL A 25 -3.04 -0.71 -2.33
CA VAL A 25 -2.31 -1.88 -2.84
C VAL A 25 -3.22 -3.11 -2.78
N THR A 26 -3.78 -3.50 -3.92
CA THR A 26 -4.48 -4.77 -4.05
C THR A 26 -3.47 -5.91 -4.17
N HIS A 27 -3.39 -6.75 -3.12
CA HIS A 27 -2.51 -7.91 -3.05
C HIS A 27 -2.59 -8.80 -4.32
N ASN A 28 -1.44 -9.21 -4.86
CA ASN A 28 -1.25 -9.97 -6.11
C ASN A 28 -1.66 -9.26 -7.42
N LYS A 29 -2.22 -8.04 -7.36
CA LYS A 29 -2.67 -7.28 -8.55
C LYS A 29 -1.71 -6.16 -8.90
N ASN A 30 -1.54 -5.17 -8.02
CA ASN A 30 -0.67 -4.00 -8.22
C ASN A 30 0.49 -3.94 -7.21
N GLY A 31 0.60 -4.95 -6.34
CA GLY A 31 1.67 -5.12 -5.36
C GLY A 31 1.37 -6.28 -4.40
N PHE A 32 2.07 -6.32 -3.28
CA PHE A 32 1.84 -7.30 -2.22
C PHE A 32 1.54 -6.61 -0.89
N CYS A 33 0.46 -7.02 -0.23
CA CYS A 33 0.25 -6.75 1.20
C CYS A 33 0.75 -7.94 2.02
N ILE A 34 1.56 -7.68 3.04
CA ILE A 34 2.02 -8.70 3.99
C ILE A 34 1.42 -8.39 5.36
N ALA A 35 0.75 -9.37 5.97
CA ALA A 35 0.21 -9.23 7.31
C ALA A 35 1.37 -9.12 8.32
N PRO A 36 1.46 -8.03 9.09
CA PRO A 36 2.43 -7.92 10.16
C PRO A 36 2.17 -8.97 11.24
N SER A 37 3.23 -9.61 11.73
CA SER A 37 3.12 -10.74 12.66
C SER A 37 4.13 -10.70 13.79
N LEU A 38 5.25 -9.98 13.61
CA LEU A 38 6.29 -9.91 14.63
C LEU A 38 5.99 -8.78 15.63
N PRO A 39 6.26 -9.00 16.92
CA PRO A 39 6.16 -7.96 17.93
C PRO A 39 7.26 -6.91 17.72
N VAL A 40 6.96 -5.66 18.04
CA VAL A 40 7.82 -4.49 17.77
C VAL A 40 9.14 -4.54 18.54
N GLU A 41 9.18 -5.23 19.67
CA GLU A 41 10.37 -5.47 20.49
C GLU A 41 11.45 -6.25 19.71
N GLN A 42 11.07 -7.03 18.70
CA GLN A 42 12.04 -7.73 17.84
C GLN A 42 12.76 -6.77 16.88
N TYR A 43 12.23 -5.57 16.63
CA TYR A 43 12.88 -4.64 15.69
C TYR A 43 14.26 -4.20 16.17
N ALA A 44 14.39 -3.94 17.49
CA ALA A 44 15.65 -3.56 18.11
C ALA A 44 16.72 -4.65 17.95
N GLN A 45 16.32 -5.93 17.97
CA GLN A 45 17.23 -7.07 17.76
C GLN A 45 17.75 -7.13 16.32
N LEU A 46 17.00 -6.56 15.38
CA LEU A 46 17.37 -6.43 13.96
C LEU A 46 18.13 -5.11 13.67
N GLY A 47 18.47 -4.33 14.71
CA GLY A 47 19.17 -3.05 14.58
C GLY A 47 18.26 -1.84 14.29
N GLY A 48 16.94 -2.01 14.40
CA GLY A 48 15.97 -0.93 14.26
C GLY A 48 15.75 -0.10 15.55
N SER A 49 15.03 1.02 15.42
CA SER A 49 14.51 1.81 16.56
C SER A 49 12.99 1.87 16.50
N ASN A 50 12.37 1.90 17.68
CA ASN A 50 10.92 1.99 17.86
C ASN A 50 10.45 3.43 18.13
N ASP A 51 11.36 4.40 18.19
CA ASP A 51 11.09 5.77 18.67
C ASP A 51 10.10 6.56 17.81
N GLN A 52 9.82 6.11 16.58
CA GLN A 52 8.95 6.78 15.61
C GLN A 52 7.77 5.90 15.16
N LEU A 53 7.51 4.79 15.87
CA LEU A 53 6.34 3.99 15.56
C LEU A 53 5.08 4.66 16.11
N PRO A 54 3.96 4.63 15.36
CA PRO A 54 2.69 5.10 15.88
C PRO A 54 2.26 4.21 17.06
N GLU A 55 1.55 4.77 18.03
CA GLU A 55 1.07 4.02 19.19
C GLU A 55 0.05 2.93 18.77
N TYR A 56 -0.71 3.20 17.70
CA TYR A 56 -1.74 2.31 17.18
C TYR A 56 -1.75 2.28 15.65
N VAL A 57 -2.22 1.15 15.11
CA VAL A 57 -2.52 0.95 13.69
C VAL A 57 -3.91 0.34 13.55
N TYR A 58 -4.61 0.67 12.47
CA TYR A 58 -5.85 -0.02 12.11
C TYR A 58 -5.53 -1.31 11.35
N ASN A 59 -6.20 -2.41 11.70
CA ASN A 59 -6.07 -3.70 11.04
C ASN A 59 -7.35 -4.01 10.25
N PRO A 60 -7.37 -3.82 8.92
CA PRO A 60 -8.56 -4.03 8.10
C PRO A 60 -9.08 -5.48 8.10
N LYS A 61 -8.21 -6.46 8.43
CA LYS A 61 -8.61 -7.88 8.48
C LYS A 61 -9.45 -8.19 9.71
N THR A 62 -9.16 -7.53 10.83
CA THR A 62 -9.85 -7.76 12.11
C THR A 62 -10.82 -6.65 12.47
N ASP A 63 -10.83 -5.57 11.69
CA ASP A 63 -11.63 -4.35 11.91
C ASP A 63 -11.39 -3.76 13.31
N LYS A 64 -10.11 -3.59 13.67
CA LYS A 64 -9.67 -3.14 15.00
C LYS A 64 -8.49 -2.20 14.93
N ILE A 65 -8.46 -1.28 15.88
CA ILE A 65 -7.26 -0.51 16.22
C ILE A 65 -6.45 -1.35 17.22
N GLU A 66 -5.21 -1.67 16.87
CA GLU A 66 -4.31 -2.50 17.68
C GLU A 66 -2.90 -1.90 17.76
N ALA A 67 -2.09 -2.41 18.68
CA ALA A 67 -0.68 -2.05 18.75
C ALA A 67 0.03 -2.47 17.45
N PRO A 68 1.01 -1.67 16.97
CA PRO A 68 1.75 -2.01 15.76
C PRO A 68 2.47 -3.35 15.88
N LYS A 69 2.60 -4.03 14.74
CA LYS A 69 3.42 -5.23 14.54
C LYS A 69 4.32 -4.99 13.34
N LEU A 70 5.42 -5.73 13.27
CA LEU A 70 6.35 -5.67 12.15
C LEU A 70 6.01 -6.74 11.11
N VAL A 71 6.32 -6.43 9.86
CA VAL A 71 6.40 -7.42 8.80
C VAL A 71 7.60 -8.32 9.06
N ASP A 72 7.40 -9.64 8.95
CA ASP A 72 8.49 -10.61 9.03
C ASP A 72 9.51 -10.35 7.89
N PRO A 73 10.79 -10.08 8.20
CA PRO A 73 11.83 -9.87 7.20
C PRO A 73 11.95 -11.00 6.18
N MET A 74 11.72 -12.26 6.60
CA MET A 74 11.75 -13.41 5.70
C MET A 74 10.58 -13.37 4.71
N ALA A 75 9.37 -13.07 5.20
CA ALA A 75 8.20 -12.91 4.33
C ALA A 75 8.39 -11.74 3.34
N LEU A 76 9.04 -10.65 3.77
CA LEU A 76 9.39 -9.52 2.89
C LEU A 76 10.41 -9.95 1.83
N ALA A 77 11.49 -10.62 2.24
CA ALA A 77 12.53 -11.12 1.34
C ALA A 77 11.96 -12.06 0.27
N ASP A 78 11.04 -12.95 0.64
CA ASP A 78 10.36 -13.85 -0.29
C ASP A 78 9.61 -13.07 -1.39
N LYS A 79 8.87 -12.00 -1.03
CA LYS A 79 8.16 -11.17 -2.01
C LYS A 79 9.10 -10.37 -2.90
N ILE A 80 10.22 -9.87 -2.35
CA ILE A 80 11.27 -9.23 -3.14
C ILE A 80 11.83 -10.23 -4.16
N GLN A 81 12.18 -11.45 -3.72
CA GLN A 81 12.70 -12.49 -4.60
C GLN A 81 11.70 -12.86 -5.71
N VAL A 82 10.41 -12.97 -5.39
CA VAL A 82 9.35 -13.19 -6.39
C VAL A 82 9.35 -12.09 -7.45
N LEU A 83 9.40 -10.82 -7.06
CA LEU A 83 9.44 -9.70 -8.00
C LEU A 83 10.72 -9.69 -8.86
N CYS A 84 11.87 -10.00 -8.26
CA CYS A 84 13.16 -10.04 -8.97
C CYS A 84 13.27 -11.21 -9.95
N SER A 85 12.65 -12.36 -9.63
CA SER A 85 12.77 -13.59 -10.43
C SER A 85 11.68 -13.74 -11.50
N GLN A 86 10.63 -12.92 -11.47
CA GLN A 86 9.49 -13.04 -12.38
C GLN A 86 9.22 -11.73 -13.14
N PRO A 87 9.96 -11.42 -14.22
CA PRO A 87 9.81 -10.17 -14.98
C PRO A 87 8.38 -9.93 -15.50
N THR A 88 7.71 -10.98 -15.97
CA THR A 88 6.32 -10.89 -16.46
C THR A 88 5.34 -10.52 -15.35
N LEU A 89 5.54 -11.04 -14.14
CA LEU A 89 4.74 -10.67 -12.96
C LEU A 89 4.98 -9.20 -12.61
N TYR A 90 6.25 -8.80 -12.55
CA TYR A 90 6.64 -7.42 -12.26
C TYR A 90 6.00 -6.43 -13.24
N GLU A 91 6.11 -6.69 -14.55
CA GLU A 91 5.54 -5.82 -15.59
C GLU A 91 4.01 -5.75 -15.47
N ARG A 92 3.35 -6.90 -15.26
CA ARG A 92 1.89 -6.94 -15.05
C ARG A 92 1.47 -6.10 -13.85
N MET A 93 2.15 -6.24 -12.71
CA MET A 93 1.85 -5.47 -11.51
C MET A 93 2.11 -3.97 -11.72
N SER A 94 3.19 -3.63 -12.42
CA SER A 94 3.51 -2.24 -12.77
C SER A 94 2.40 -1.59 -13.61
N GLN A 95 1.91 -2.28 -14.64
CA GLN A 95 0.81 -1.79 -15.47
C GLN A 95 -0.49 -1.63 -14.66
N ALA A 96 -0.78 -2.57 -13.76
CA ALA A 96 -1.93 -2.47 -12.87
C ALA A 96 -1.83 -1.27 -11.90
N ALA A 97 -0.64 -1.00 -11.36
CA ALA A 97 -0.38 0.15 -10.51
C ALA A 97 -0.58 1.48 -11.27
N ILE A 98 -0.05 1.57 -12.50
CA ILE A 98 -0.25 2.76 -13.36
C ILE A 98 -1.74 2.99 -13.62
N LYS A 99 -2.47 1.95 -13.99
CA LYS A 99 -3.91 2.03 -14.25
C LYS A 99 -4.68 2.51 -13.00
N SER A 100 -4.41 1.93 -11.84
CA SER A 100 -5.07 2.30 -10.58
C SER A 100 -4.77 3.77 -10.22
N ALA A 101 -3.51 4.21 -10.31
CA ALA A 101 -3.14 5.60 -10.06
C ALA A 101 -3.84 6.60 -11.00
N GLN A 102 -4.09 6.22 -12.26
CA GLN A 102 -4.75 7.07 -13.25
C GLN A 102 -6.28 7.08 -13.16
N THR A 103 -6.90 6.09 -12.50
CA THR A 103 -8.36 5.90 -12.52
C THR A 103 -9.01 6.00 -11.15
N GLU A 104 -8.37 5.48 -10.11
CA GLU A 104 -8.90 5.42 -8.75
C GLU A 104 -8.33 6.58 -7.91
N PHE A 105 -7.02 6.81 -8.00
CA PHE A 105 -6.32 7.83 -7.20
C PHE A 105 -6.00 9.12 -7.98
N TYR A 106 -6.73 9.37 -9.06
CA TYR A 106 -6.58 10.60 -9.82
C TYR A 106 -7.22 11.77 -9.07
N PHE A 107 -6.44 12.81 -8.80
CA PHE A 107 -6.89 13.98 -8.02
C PHE A 107 -8.14 14.66 -8.60
N GLY A 108 -8.30 14.68 -9.93
CA GLY A 108 -9.50 15.22 -10.56
C GLY A 108 -10.78 14.46 -10.17
N ASN A 109 -10.69 13.14 -10.00
CA ASN A 109 -11.82 12.32 -9.54
C ASN A 109 -12.17 12.63 -8.08
N TYR A 110 -11.16 12.80 -7.23
CA TYR A 110 -11.35 13.23 -5.85
C TYR A 110 -12.08 14.58 -5.77
N ILE A 111 -11.61 15.59 -6.52
CA ILE A 111 -12.21 16.92 -6.52
C ILE A 111 -13.66 16.89 -7.02
N ASN A 112 -13.93 16.16 -8.11
CA ASN A 112 -15.29 16.02 -8.63
C ASN A 112 -16.22 15.35 -7.61
N HIS A 113 -15.76 14.29 -6.95
CA HIS A 113 -16.54 13.59 -5.92
C HIS A 113 -16.79 14.48 -4.70
N PHE A 114 -15.76 15.20 -4.22
CA PHE A 114 -15.85 16.12 -3.12
C PHE A 114 -16.83 17.27 -3.37
N TYR A 115 -16.77 17.90 -4.55
CA TYR A 115 -17.74 18.93 -4.93
C TYR A 115 -19.16 18.38 -5.11
N GLY A 116 -19.31 17.16 -5.63
CA GLY A 116 -20.61 16.49 -5.70
C GLY A 116 -21.28 16.42 -4.34
N ILE A 117 -20.55 15.93 -3.31
CA ILE A 117 -21.06 15.87 -1.94
C ILE A 117 -21.40 17.26 -1.40
N LEU A 118 -20.48 18.22 -1.53
CA LEU A 118 -20.70 19.57 -0.99
C LEU A 118 -21.89 20.31 -1.62
N LEU A 119 -22.13 20.10 -2.91
CA LEU A 119 -23.20 20.78 -3.66
C LEU A 119 -24.55 20.06 -3.53
N ASP A 120 -24.55 18.72 -3.39
CA ASP A 120 -25.76 17.94 -3.14
C ASP A 120 -26.31 18.20 -1.72
N ASP A 121 -25.44 18.43 -0.73
CA ASP A 121 -25.85 18.76 0.65
C ASP A 121 -26.48 20.16 0.79
N GLN A 122 -26.33 21.05 -0.19
CA GLN A 122 -26.99 22.37 -0.16
C GLN A 122 -28.49 22.31 -0.47
N VAL A 123 -29.00 21.17 -0.94
CA VAL A 123 -30.44 20.97 -1.21
C VAL A 123 -31.23 20.71 0.09
N PHE A 124 -30.57 20.31 1.19
CA PHE A 124 -31.22 20.01 2.48
C PHE A 124 -31.30 21.20 3.44
N LEU A 125 -30.84 22.40 3.05
CA LEU A 125 -30.83 23.61 3.90
C LEU A 125 -31.79 24.72 3.43
N THR A 126 -32.66 24.46 2.45
CA THR A 126 -33.76 25.36 2.01
C THR A 126 -35.12 24.73 2.23
#